data_AF-A0A3E2CDJ2-F1
#
_entry.id   AF-A0A3E2CDJ2-F1
#
_cell.length_a   1.000
_cell.length_b   1.000
_cell.length_c   1.000
_cell.angle_alpha   90.00
_cell.angle_beta   90.00
_cell.angle_gamma   90.00
#
_symmetry.space_group_name_H-M   'P 1'
#
loop_
_entity.id
_entity.type
_entity.pdbx_description
1 polymer ?
#
loop_
_entity_poly.entity_id
_entity_poly.type
_entity_poly.pdbx_seq_one_letter_code
_entity_poly.pdbx_strand_id
1 'polypeptide(L)'
;KAVSEPYYNSKNPKILQGTCGLSIDGLSVYKNYVALSFRANGLPQLAVMPKSNAVEDFNAGRPWRFIRVGAEGFIKETAEEWQPTNVAKDNLSDLSNLSVQNKNQNQNTARIELSKITNEQAKNSRVYLIGATGNPSYEAPRMRYSCSSYATLGSLREIDPTTGKDVLLKRGKILGDFNENDYAEKRVWITVRDGERVPVSLVWRKNTVAKSQAMFITAYGAYEISSDPYFSVAR
;
A
#
# COMPACT_ATOMS: atom_id res chain seq x y z
N LYS A 1 -15.27 -15.90 7.22
CA LYS A 1 -14.50 -14.94 8.04
C LYS A 1 -14.78 -13.55 7.50
N ALA A 2 -14.97 -12.56 8.37
CA ALA A 2 -15.14 -11.19 7.90
C ALA A 2 -13.87 -10.73 7.17
N VAL A 3 -13.99 -9.84 6.18
CA VAL A 3 -12.81 -9.28 5.49
C VAL A 3 -11.90 -8.55 6.47
N SER A 4 -12.47 -8.00 7.54
CA SER A 4 -11.75 -7.34 8.63
C SER A 4 -11.18 -8.29 9.70
N GLU A 5 -11.33 -9.61 9.55
CA GLU A 5 -10.75 -10.62 10.44
C GLU A 5 -9.32 -10.99 10.00
N PRO A 6 -8.32 -10.92 10.90
CA PRO A 6 -6.95 -11.31 10.59
C PRO A 6 -6.81 -12.80 10.18
N TYR A 7 -6.00 -13.06 9.17
CA TYR A 7 -5.68 -14.41 8.70
C TYR A 7 -4.45 -14.99 9.42
N TYR A 8 -4.54 -16.23 9.91
CA TYR A 8 -3.39 -16.96 10.48
C TYR A 8 -3.35 -18.41 10.00
N ASN A 9 -2.17 -18.85 9.55
CA ASN A 9 -1.85 -20.22 9.23
C ASN A 9 -0.33 -20.43 9.31
N SER A 10 0.15 -21.21 10.28
CA SER A 10 1.57 -21.44 10.52
C SER A 10 2.31 -22.11 9.36
N LYS A 11 1.60 -22.71 8.41
CA LYS A 11 2.17 -23.29 7.18
C LYS A 11 2.43 -22.26 6.08
N ASN A 12 1.87 -21.05 6.21
CA ASN A 12 2.02 -19.98 5.22
C ASN A 12 3.18 -19.05 5.55
N PRO A 13 3.75 -18.35 4.54
CA PRO A 13 4.79 -17.35 4.75
C PRO A 13 4.46 -16.37 5.87
N LYS A 14 5.48 -15.93 6.61
CA LYS A 14 5.34 -14.95 7.71
C LYS A 14 4.61 -13.69 7.25
N ILE A 15 4.91 -13.22 6.03
CA ILE A 15 4.34 -12.01 5.42
C ILE A 15 2.82 -12.04 5.20
N LEU A 16 2.16 -13.20 5.37
CA LEU A 16 0.71 -13.37 5.19
C LEU A 16 -0.07 -13.44 6.51
N GLN A 17 0.61 -13.66 7.64
CA GLN A 17 -0.07 -13.80 8.95
C GLN A 17 -0.71 -12.48 9.39
N GLY A 18 -1.70 -12.48 10.27
CA GLY A 18 -2.35 -11.26 10.79
C GLY A 18 -2.98 -10.32 9.74
N THR A 19 -2.93 -10.62 8.44
CA THR A 19 -3.43 -9.72 7.40
C THR A 19 -4.95 -9.79 7.33
N CYS A 20 -5.61 -8.63 7.27
CA CYS A 20 -7.04 -8.55 6.98
C CYS A 20 -7.24 -8.44 5.47
N GLY A 21 -8.30 -9.04 4.94
CA GLY A 21 -8.60 -9.01 3.50
C GLY A 21 -7.47 -9.59 2.65
N LEU A 22 -6.83 -10.66 3.14
CA LEU A 22 -5.78 -11.37 2.42
C LEU A 22 -6.32 -11.93 1.11
N SER A 23 -5.70 -11.54 -0.01
CA SER A 23 -5.94 -12.11 -1.33
C SER A 23 -4.60 -12.45 -1.97
N ILE A 24 -4.51 -13.55 -2.71
CA ILE A 24 -3.33 -13.86 -3.52
C ILE A 24 -3.64 -13.47 -4.96
N ASP A 25 -2.91 -12.48 -5.47
CA ASP A 25 -3.15 -11.94 -6.80
C ASP A 25 -2.33 -12.69 -7.86
N GLY A 26 -1.17 -13.24 -7.46
CA GLY A 26 -0.39 -14.09 -8.35
C GLY A 26 0.93 -14.59 -7.77
N LEU A 27 1.39 -15.72 -8.30
CA LEU A 27 2.71 -16.29 -8.05
C LEU A 27 3.45 -16.39 -9.39
N SER A 28 4.61 -15.75 -9.51
CA SER A 28 5.44 -15.80 -10.71
C SER A 28 6.74 -16.51 -10.42
N VAL A 29 7.12 -17.43 -11.30
CA VAL A 29 8.34 -18.24 -11.18
C VAL A 29 9.27 -17.93 -12.34
N TYR A 30 10.43 -17.35 -12.04
CA TYR A 30 11.50 -17.03 -12.98
C TYR A 30 12.67 -17.99 -12.81
N LYS A 31 13.64 -18.00 -13.72
CA LYS A 31 14.82 -18.88 -13.67
C LYS A 31 15.50 -18.86 -12.29
N ASN A 32 15.69 -17.67 -11.72
CA ASN A 32 16.47 -17.49 -10.49
C ASN A 32 15.67 -17.04 -9.26
N TYR A 33 14.39 -16.67 -9.40
CA TYR A 33 13.60 -16.14 -8.30
C TYR A 33 12.11 -16.47 -8.42
N VAL A 34 11.40 -16.30 -7.31
CA VAL A 34 9.94 -16.41 -7.21
C VAL A 34 9.41 -15.09 -6.68
N ALA A 35 8.36 -14.56 -7.31
CA ALA A 35 7.67 -13.35 -6.88
C ALA A 35 6.22 -13.69 -6.47
N LEU A 36 5.75 -13.04 -5.41
CA LEU A 36 4.40 -13.15 -4.90
C LEU A 36 3.75 -11.77 -4.91
N SER A 37 2.65 -11.65 -5.64
CA SER A 37 1.73 -10.51 -5.59
C SER A 37 0.54 -10.92 -4.72
N PHE A 38 0.22 -10.12 -3.72
CA PHE A 38 -0.88 -10.40 -2.79
C PHE A 38 -1.44 -9.09 -2.26
N ARG A 39 -2.59 -9.15 -1.59
CA ARG A 39 -3.17 -8.02 -0.87
C ARG A 39 -3.10 -8.24 0.62
N ALA A 40 -2.79 -7.16 1.33
CA ALA A 40 -2.95 -7.07 2.76
C ALA A 40 -3.67 -5.76 3.06
N ASN A 41 -4.72 -5.84 3.87
CA ASN A 41 -5.52 -4.69 4.30
C ASN A 41 -6.11 -3.91 3.12
N GLY A 42 -6.43 -4.64 2.05
CA GLY A 42 -6.95 -4.10 0.78
C GLY A 42 -5.94 -3.28 -0.03
N LEU A 43 -4.64 -3.39 0.23
CA LEU A 43 -3.58 -2.78 -0.57
C LEU A 43 -2.71 -3.85 -1.24
N PRO A 44 -2.27 -3.61 -2.49
CA PRO A 44 -1.37 -4.52 -3.18
C PRO A 44 0.00 -4.54 -2.49
N GLN A 45 0.57 -5.72 -2.41
CA GLN A 45 1.85 -6.05 -1.81
C GLN A 45 2.65 -6.87 -2.81
N LEU A 46 3.96 -6.67 -2.79
CA LEU A 46 4.90 -7.44 -3.59
C LEU A 46 5.96 -8.05 -2.68
N ALA A 47 6.28 -9.31 -2.90
CA ALA A 47 7.38 -9.97 -2.24
C ALA A 47 8.14 -10.86 -3.21
N VAL A 48 9.42 -11.11 -2.92
CA VAL A 48 10.30 -11.89 -3.78
C VAL A 48 11.27 -12.70 -2.94
N MET A 49 11.74 -13.81 -3.48
CA MET A 49 12.83 -14.59 -2.92
C MET A 49 13.63 -15.31 -4.02
N PRO A 50 14.91 -15.65 -3.78
CA PRO A 50 15.65 -16.54 -4.67
C PRO A 50 14.94 -17.89 -4.84
N LYS A 51 14.98 -18.46 -6.04
CA LYS A 51 14.36 -19.76 -6.32
C LYS A 51 15.06 -20.88 -5.55
N SER A 52 16.38 -20.78 -5.36
CA SER A 52 17.13 -21.70 -4.49
C SER A 52 16.54 -21.76 -3.08
N ASN A 53 16.18 -20.59 -2.52
CA ASN A 53 15.56 -20.52 -1.21
C ASN A 53 14.17 -21.18 -1.20
N ALA A 54 13.39 -21.00 -2.26
CA ALA A 54 12.05 -21.60 -2.37
C ALA A 54 12.11 -23.13 -2.44
N VAL A 55 13.08 -23.68 -3.19
CA VAL A 55 13.35 -25.12 -3.25
C VAL A 55 13.77 -25.66 -1.89
N GLU A 56 14.67 -24.96 -1.20
CA GLU A 56 15.13 -25.35 0.13
C GLU A 56 13.98 -25.36 1.15
N ASP A 57 13.13 -24.33 1.13
CA ASP A 57 11.99 -24.22 2.04
C ASP A 57 10.93 -25.30 1.76
N PHE A 58 10.66 -25.58 0.48
CA PHE A 58 9.76 -26.66 0.07
C PHE A 58 10.25 -28.03 0.55
N ASN A 59 11.53 -28.36 0.31
CA ASN A 59 12.12 -29.63 0.72
C ASN A 59 12.14 -29.81 2.24
N ALA A 60 12.32 -28.71 2.98
CA ALA A 60 12.30 -28.72 4.44
C ALA A 60 10.87 -28.67 5.04
N GLY A 61 9.82 -28.59 4.23
CA GLY A 61 8.43 -28.53 4.69
C GLY A 61 8.10 -27.27 5.51
N ARG A 62 8.83 -26.17 5.30
CA ARG A 62 8.67 -24.92 6.04
C ARG A 62 8.06 -23.81 5.18
N PRO A 63 7.44 -22.79 5.78
CA PRO A 63 6.94 -21.64 5.04
C PRO A 63 8.01 -20.95 4.20
N TRP A 64 7.64 -20.50 3.00
CA TRP A 64 8.56 -19.79 2.11
C TRP A 64 8.97 -18.44 2.69
N ARG A 65 10.28 -18.16 2.70
CA ARG A 65 10.87 -16.93 3.26
C ARG A 65 10.89 -15.76 2.28
N PHE A 66 9.72 -15.40 1.76
CA PHE A 66 9.56 -14.20 0.94
C PHE A 66 10.02 -12.93 1.68
N ILE A 67 10.67 -12.02 0.95
CA ILE A 67 11.05 -10.69 1.42
C ILE A 67 10.15 -9.66 0.73
N ARG A 68 9.51 -8.78 1.51
CA ARG A 68 8.64 -7.74 0.95
C ARG A 68 9.44 -6.66 0.24
N VAL A 69 8.88 -6.19 -0.87
CA VAL A 69 9.39 -5.07 -1.66
C VAL A 69 8.49 -3.86 -1.42
N GLY A 70 9.10 -2.73 -1.08
CA GLY A 70 8.46 -1.44 -0.92
C GLY A 70 8.73 -0.51 -2.11
N ALA A 71 8.43 0.78 -1.95
CA ALA A 71 8.65 1.77 -3.00
C ALA A 71 10.14 1.96 -3.39
N GLU A 72 11.05 1.62 -2.48
CA GLU A 72 12.50 1.78 -2.64
C GLU A 72 13.26 0.53 -2.17
N GLY A 73 13.01 -0.59 -2.84
CA GLY A 73 13.70 -1.85 -2.57
C GLY A 73 13.08 -2.67 -1.43
N PHE A 74 13.87 -3.52 -0.77
CA PHE A 74 13.36 -4.34 0.34
C PHE A 74 12.93 -3.49 1.52
N ILE A 75 11.78 -3.87 2.10
CA ILE A 75 11.34 -3.31 3.37
C ILE A 75 12.26 -3.86 4.45
N LYS A 76 13.00 -2.98 5.12
CA LYS A 76 13.80 -3.35 6.29
C LYS A 76 12.83 -3.62 7.44
N GLU A 77 12.41 -4.88 7.63
CA GLU A 77 11.54 -5.23 8.75
C GLU A 77 12.34 -5.13 10.07
N THR A 78 12.13 -4.08 10.86
CA THR A 78 12.40 -4.19 12.30
C THR A 78 11.32 -5.08 12.93
N ALA A 79 11.65 -5.81 14.00
CA ALA A 79 10.74 -6.78 14.64
C ALA A 79 9.41 -6.15 15.14
N GLU A 80 9.32 -4.82 15.17
CA GLU A 80 8.17 -4.02 15.59
C GLU A 80 7.29 -3.54 14.40
N GLU A 81 7.77 -3.61 13.15
CA GLU A 81 7.20 -2.88 12.01
C GLU A 81 6.11 -3.63 11.23
N TRP A 82 6.17 -4.96 11.18
CA TRP A 82 5.11 -5.72 10.54
C TRP A 82 4.00 -6.02 11.54
N GLN A 83 3.19 -5.00 11.79
CA GLN A 83 1.86 -5.15 12.36
C GLN A 83 0.87 -4.94 11.22
N PRO A 84 0.34 -6.01 10.60
CA PRO A 84 -0.70 -5.87 9.59
C PRO A 84 -1.96 -5.29 10.25
N THR A 85 -1.97 -3.96 10.32
CA THR A 85 -2.97 -3.06 10.93
C THR A 85 -3.56 -3.55 12.24
N ASN A 86 -3.19 -2.88 13.33
CA ASN A 86 -4.13 -2.73 14.41
C ASN A 86 -5.25 -1.81 13.89
N VAL A 87 -6.28 -2.38 13.25
CA VAL A 87 -7.37 -1.60 12.61
C VAL A 87 -8.06 -0.65 13.62
N ALA A 88 -7.84 -0.85 14.92
CA ALA A 88 -8.22 0.10 15.97
C ALA A 88 -7.43 1.43 15.95
N LYS A 89 -6.15 1.43 15.55
CA LYS A 89 -5.29 2.63 15.46
C LYS A 89 -5.53 3.47 14.19
N ASP A 90 -5.93 2.84 13.07
CA ASP A 90 -6.17 3.54 11.80
C ASP A 90 -7.60 4.10 11.64
N ASN A 91 -8.36 4.10 12.74
CA ASN A 91 -9.69 4.70 12.78
C ASN A 91 -9.59 6.23 12.67
N LEU A 92 -10.67 6.86 12.20
CA LEU A 92 -10.87 8.31 12.37
C LEU A 92 -10.78 8.75 13.85
N SER A 93 -10.74 7.82 14.81
CA SER A 93 -10.60 8.16 16.22
C SER A 93 -9.27 8.81 16.59
N ASP A 94 -8.20 8.57 15.83
CA ASP A 94 -6.94 9.32 15.98
C ASP A 94 -7.06 10.77 15.47
N LEU A 95 -8.09 11.06 14.65
CA LEU A 95 -8.57 12.41 14.37
C LEU A 95 -9.70 12.85 15.34
N SER A 96 -10.22 11.96 16.19
CA SER A 96 -11.28 12.25 17.17
C SER A 96 -10.75 12.79 18.51
N ASN A 97 -9.44 12.69 18.78
CA ASN A 97 -8.82 13.51 19.82
C ASN A 97 -8.87 15.02 19.48
N LEU A 98 -9.30 15.39 18.26
CA LEU A 98 -9.64 16.75 17.84
C LEU A 98 -11.16 17.01 17.80
N SER A 99 -12.00 16.05 18.23
CA SER A 99 -13.46 16.19 18.27
C SER A 99 -13.98 16.28 19.71
N VAL A 100 -13.98 17.49 20.27
CA VAL A 100 -14.88 17.83 21.38
C VAL A 100 -16.25 18.16 20.78
N GLN A 101 -17.27 17.48 21.30
CA GLN A 101 -18.68 17.86 21.37
C GLN A 101 -19.13 19.08 20.55
N ASN A 102 -19.61 18.89 19.31
CA ASN A 102 -20.78 19.59 18.76
C ASN A 102 -21.07 19.20 17.29
N LYS A 103 -22.26 18.63 17.04
CA LYS A 103 -22.64 18.04 15.74
C LYS A 103 -22.82 19.04 14.58
N ASN A 104 -22.79 20.35 14.82
CA ASN A 104 -23.03 21.37 13.78
C ASN A 104 -21.80 22.19 13.34
N GLN A 105 -20.61 21.96 13.91
CA GLN A 105 -19.35 22.66 13.54
C GLN A 105 -18.27 21.74 12.90
N ASN A 106 -18.55 20.44 12.77
CA ASN A 106 -17.52 19.41 12.60
C ASN A 106 -16.81 19.33 11.24
N GLN A 107 -17.41 19.81 10.14
CA GLN A 107 -16.81 19.61 8.80
C GLN A 107 -15.59 20.51 8.54
N ASN A 108 -15.57 21.73 9.09
CA ASN A 108 -14.42 22.63 8.94
C ASN A 108 -13.23 22.19 9.79
N THR A 109 -13.46 21.66 10.99
CA THR A 109 -12.38 21.28 11.91
C THR A 109 -11.51 20.17 11.34
N ALA A 110 -12.10 19.09 10.80
CA ALA A 110 -11.32 17.98 10.22
C ALA A 110 -10.45 18.43 9.03
N ARG A 111 -10.99 19.29 8.16
CA ARG A 111 -10.25 19.85 7.01
C ARG A 111 -9.12 20.80 7.46
N ILE A 112 -9.35 21.59 8.51
CA ILE A 112 -8.31 22.43 9.12
C ILE A 112 -7.17 21.56 9.63
N GLU A 113 -7.45 20.42 10.28
CA GLU A 113 -6.40 19.51 10.76
C GLU A 113 -5.63 18.84 9.63
N LEU A 114 -6.33 18.41 8.57
CA LEU A 114 -5.67 17.90 7.36
C LEU A 114 -4.78 18.94 6.67
N SER A 115 -5.03 20.24 6.85
CA SER A 115 -4.17 21.30 6.31
C SER A 115 -2.90 21.53 7.12
N LYS A 116 -2.85 21.05 8.38
CA LYS A 116 -1.71 21.20 9.29
C LYS A 116 -0.70 20.04 9.19
N ILE A 117 -0.96 19.03 8.36
CA ILE A 117 -0.08 17.87 8.22
C ILE A 117 1.33 18.31 7.75
N THR A 118 2.37 17.82 8.43
CA THR A 118 3.75 18.11 8.06
C THR A 118 4.15 17.36 6.78
N ASN A 119 5.22 17.81 6.11
CA ASN A 119 5.77 17.10 4.94
C ASN A 119 6.20 15.67 5.28
N GLU A 120 6.75 15.47 6.48
CA GLU A 120 7.17 14.16 6.96
C GLU A 120 5.96 13.24 7.20
N GLN A 121 4.94 13.73 7.90
CA GLN A 121 3.69 12.99 8.10
C GLN A 121 3.05 12.62 6.77
N ALA A 122 2.97 13.57 5.83
CA ALA A 122 2.42 13.34 4.49
C ALA A 122 3.24 12.31 3.70
N LYS A 123 4.57 12.30 3.84
CA LYS A 123 5.44 11.31 3.20
C LYS A 123 5.24 9.91 3.79
N ASN A 124 5.10 9.82 5.11
CA ASN A 124 4.96 8.56 5.83
C ASN A 124 3.57 7.93 5.66
N SER A 125 2.53 8.72 5.37
CA SER A 125 1.16 8.25 5.18
C SER A 125 0.79 7.90 3.74
N ARG A 126 1.76 7.96 2.80
CA ARG A 126 1.55 7.64 1.38
C ARG A 126 1.00 6.24 1.19
N VAL A 127 0.03 6.12 0.30
CA VAL A 127 -0.67 4.87 0.00
C VAL A 127 -0.25 4.41 -1.39
N TYR A 128 0.52 3.33 -1.46
CA TYR A 128 1.15 2.91 -2.71
C TYR A 128 0.36 1.81 -3.44
N LEU A 129 0.35 1.91 -4.76
CA LEU A 129 0.17 0.80 -5.69
C LEU A 129 1.56 0.27 -6.04
N ILE A 130 1.81 -1.02 -5.78
CA ILE A 130 3.05 -1.71 -6.16
C ILE A 130 2.72 -3.01 -6.89
N GLY A 131 3.51 -3.34 -7.91
CA GLY A 131 3.35 -4.61 -8.64
C GLY A 131 4.56 -4.94 -9.51
N ALA A 132 4.79 -6.24 -9.73
CA ALA A 132 5.78 -6.72 -10.68
C ALA A 132 5.37 -6.36 -12.12
N THR A 133 6.34 -5.95 -12.94
CA THR A 133 6.09 -5.56 -14.34
C THR A 133 7.37 -5.61 -15.16
N GLY A 134 7.28 -5.66 -16.49
CA GLY A 134 8.44 -5.42 -17.36
C GLY A 134 9.49 -6.54 -17.42
N ASN A 135 9.15 -7.77 -17.02
CA ASN A 135 9.96 -8.99 -17.18
C ASN A 135 9.27 -10.03 -18.09
N PRO A 136 9.31 -9.86 -19.43
CA PRO A 136 8.68 -10.83 -20.34
C PRO A 136 9.46 -12.15 -20.49
N SER A 137 10.75 -12.17 -20.13
CA SER A 137 11.59 -13.37 -20.22
C SER A 137 11.62 -14.12 -18.88
N TYR A 138 11.39 -15.44 -18.94
CA TYR A 138 11.62 -16.36 -17.82
C TYR A 138 13.05 -16.28 -17.27
N GLU A 139 14.01 -15.97 -18.13
CA GLU A 139 15.43 -15.88 -17.77
C GLU A 139 15.84 -14.53 -17.20
N ALA A 140 14.90 -13.61 -16.98
CA ALA A 140 15.20 -12.32 -16.37
C ALA A 140 16.00 -12.52 -15.07
N PRO A 141 17.21 -11.95 -14.94
CA PRO A 141 18.06 -12.19 -13.77
C PRO A 141 17.61 -11.41 -12.54
N ARG A 142 16.80 -10.36 -12.74
CA ARG A 142 16.31 -9.43 -11.71
C ARG A 142 14.83 -9.19 -11.88
N MET A 143 14.17 -8.84 -10.78
CA MET A 143 12.75 -8.50 -10.79
C MET A 143 12.59 -7.00 -11.03
N ARG A 144 11.75 -6.65 -11.99
CA ARG A 144 11.30 -5.29 -12.22
C ARG A 144 9.92 -5.10 -11.60
N TYR A 145 9.73 -3.93 -11.02
CA TYR A 145 8.50 -3.58 -10.35
C TYR A 145 8.22 -2.10 -10.53
N SER A 146 6.93 -1.76 -10.52
CA SER A 146 6.48 -0.39 -10.54
C SER A 146 5.84 -0.02 -9.21
N CYS A 147 6.05 1.22 -8.79
CA CYS A 147 5.38 1.80 -7.64
C CYS A 147 4.86 3.19 -7.97
N SER A 148 3.62 3.48 -7.59
CA SER A 148 2.96 4.79 -7.71
C SER A 148 2.06 5.04 -6.49
N SER A 149 1.57 6.26 -6.35
CA SER A 149 0.53 6.62 -5.39
C SER A 149 -0.48 7.56 -6.05
N TYR A 150 -1.47 8.10 -5.33
CA TYR A 150 -2.36 9.11 -5.91
C TYR A 150 -1.63 10.41 -6.30
N ALA A 151 -0.60 10.80 -5.54
CA ALA A 151 0.17 12.03 -5.71
C ALA A 151 1.57 11.82 -6.28
N THR A 152 2.07 10.59 -6.40
CA THR A 152 3.36 10.28 -7.02
C THR A 152 3.17 9.46 -8.29
N LEU A 153 3.62 10.04 -9.40
CA LEU A 153 3.65 9.35 -10.67
C LEU A 153 4.57 8.12 -10.60
N GLY A 154 4.21 7.07 -11.34
CA GLY A 154 4.89 5.79 -11.31
C GLY A 154 6.40 5.85 -11.57
N SER A 155 7.13 5.05 -10.81
CA SER A 155 8.53 4.71 -11.05
C SER A 155 8.66 3.26 -11.46
N LEU A 156 9.58 2.96 -12.38
CA LEU A 156 10.02 1.61 -12.73
C LEU A 156 11.38 1.38 -12.08
N ARG A 157 11.47 0.31 -11.31
CA ARG A 157 12.66 -0.09 -10.56
C ARG A 157 13.01 -1.53 -10.86
N GLU A 158 14.25 -1.89 -10.57
CA GLU A 158 14.78 -3.25 -10.71
C GLU A 158 15.48 -3.64 -9.42
N ILE A 159 15.17 -4.80 -8.88
CA ILE A 159 15.77 -5.35 -7.68
C ILE A 159 16.40 -6.71 -7.96
N ASP A 160 17.61 -6.90 -7.44
CA ASP A 160 18.26 -8.20 -7.36
C ASP A 160 17.66 -9.01 -6.19
N PRO A 161 16.96 -10.12 -6.45
CA PRO A 161 16.28 -10.87 -5.39
C PRO A 161 17.22 -11.54 -4.37
N THR A 162 18.50 -11.70 -4.71
CA THR A 162 19.50 -12.33 -3.86
C THR A 162 20.16 -11.31 -2.95
N THR A 163 20.56 -10.17 -3.51
CA THR A 163 21.34 -9.15 -2.77
C THR A 163 20.47 -8.02 -2.21
N GLY A 164 19.25 -7.86 -2.71
CA GLY A 164 18.38 -6.73 -2.39
C GLY A 164 18.82 -5.40 -3.01
N LYS A 165 19.83 -5.40 -3.89
CA LYS A 165 20.27 -4.20 -4.59
C LYS A 165 19.15 -3.69 -5.51
N ASP A 166 18.64 -2.52 -5.17
CA ASP A 166 17.60 -1.80 -5.93
C ASP A 166 18.20 -0.71 -6.82
N VAL A 167 17.65 -0.56 -8.03
CA VAL A 167 18.03 0.47 -8.99
C VAL A 167 16.77 1.10 -9.58
N LEU A 168 16.70 2.43 -9.55
CA LEU A 168 15.69 3.20 -10.29
C LEU A 168 16.03 3.18 -11.79
N LEU A 169 15.14 2.60 -12.60
CA LEU A 169 15.31 2.57 -14.06
C LEU A 169 14.66 3.78 -14.73
N LYS A 170 13.46 4.15 -14.29
CA LYS A 170 12.71 5.28 -14.83
C LYS A 170 11.81 5.89 -13.77
N ARG A 171 11.76 7.22 -13.71
CA ARG A 171 10.77 7.96 -12.92
C ARG A 171 9.89 8.76 -13.88
N GLY A 172 8.58 8.64 -13.73
CA GLY A 172 7.65 9.47 -14.46
C GLY A 172 7.82 10.96 -14.09
N LYS A 173 7.61 11.85 -15.05
CA LYS A 173 7.62 13.30 -14.83
C LYS A 173 6.28 13.89 -15.30
N ILE A 174 5.68 14.73 -14.47
CA ILE A 174 4.52 15.56 -14.85
C ILE A 174 5.05 16.89 -15.38
N LEU A 175 4.41 17.40 -16.43
CA LEU A 175 4.71 18.72 -16.99
C LEU A 175 3.91 19.80 -16.25
N GLY A 176 4.41 21.04 -16.23
CA GLY A 176 3.78 22.16 -15.52
C GLY A 176 4.14 22.20 -14.03
N ASP A 177 3.25 22.79 -13.22
CA ASP A 177 3.54 23.17 -11.83
C ASP A 177 3.18 22.08 -10.79
N PHE A 178 2.94 20.85 -11.24
CA PHE A 178 2.63 19.75 -10.33
C PHE A 178 3.83 19.42 -9.45
N ASN A 179 3.64 19.49 -8.12
CA ASN A 179 4.60 19.04 -7.14
C ASN A 179 3.94 18.00 -6.23
N GLU A 180 4.48 16.78 -6.18
CA GLU A 180 3.97 15.71 -5.31
C GLU A 180 3.98 16.09 -3.83
N ASN A 181 4.86 17.02 -3.42
CA ASN A 181 4.95 17.50 -2.05
C ASN A 181 3.87 18.51 -1.69
N ASP A 182 3.04 18.97 -2.62
CA ASP A 182 1.88 19.81 -2.32
C ASP A 182 0.69 18.99 -1.79
N TYR A 183 0.75 17.67 -1.97
CA TYR A 183 -0.32 16.74 -1.67
C TYR A 183 0.02 15.87 -0.46
N ALA A 184 -1.03 15.38 0.17
CA ALA A 184 -0.96 14.38 1.21
C ALA A 184 -1.99 13.29 0.92
N GLU A 185 -1.69 12.09 1.42
CA GLU A 185 -2.52 10.92 1.28
C GLU A 185 -2.73 10.30 2.66
N LYS A 186 -3.86 9.63 2.86
CA LYS A 186 -4.11 8.87 4.07
C LYS A 186 -5.12 7.78 3.79
N ARG A 187 -4.86 6.58 4.32
CA ARG A 187 -5.87 5.52 4.37
C ARG A 187 -6.51 5.53 5.75
N VAL A 188 -7.84 5.44 5.79
CA VAL A 188 -8.63 5.37 7.02
C VAL A 188 -9.62 4.21 6.90
N TRP A 189 -10.05 3.67 8.03
CA TRP A 189 -11.16 2.72 8.07
C TRP A 189 -12.41 3.39 8.60
N ILE A 190 -13.52 3.22 7.89
CA ILE A 190 -14.83 3.75 8.30
C ILE A 190 -15.75 2.59 8.66
N THR A 191 -16.51 2.74 9.75
CA THR A 191 -17.59 1.82 10.09
C THR A 191 -18.82 2.19 9.30
N VAL A 192 -19.32 1.27 8.47
CA VAL A 192 -20.53 1.47 7.67
C VAL A 192 -21.79 1.04 8.43
N ARG A 193 -22.96 1.22 7.82
CA ARG A 193 -24.29 1.08 8.44
C ARG A 193 -24.58 -0.29 9.08
N ASP A 194 -23.91 -1.35 8.63
CA ASP A 194 -24.05 -2.71 9.15
C ASP A 194 -22.94 -3.10 10.15
N GLY A 195 -22.07 -2.15 10.51
CA GLY A 195 -20.97 -2.37 11.44
C GLY A 195 -19.68 -2.86 10.79
N GLU A 196 -19.67 -3.21 9.51
CA GLU A 196 -18.44 -3.62 8.81
C GLU A 196 -17.48 -2.42 8.65
N ARG A 197 -16.17 -2.70 8.58
CA ARG A 197 -15.16 -1.66 8.35
C ARG A 197 -14.71 -1.65 6.90
N VAL A 198 -14.85 -0.50 6.26
CA VAL A 198 -14.47 -0.30 4.85
C VAL A 198 -13.26 0.65 4.78
N PRO A 199 -12.19 0.30 4.06
CA PRO A 199 -11.05 1.19 3.88
C PRO A 199 -11.40 2.30 2.88
N VAL A 200 -11.01 3.53 3.21
CA VAL A 200 -11.11 4.70 2.35
C VAL A 200 -9.71 5.30 2.21
N SER A 201 -9.27 5.47 0.98
CA SER A 201 -8.04 6.19 0.67
C SER A 201 -8.37 7.63 0.29
N LEU A 202 -7.72 8.58 0.95
CA LEU A 202 -7.87 10.02 0.75
C LEU A 202 -6.62 10.58 0.08
N VAL A 203 -6.80 11.55 -0.82
CA VAL A 203 -5.74 12.41 -1.35
C VAL A 203 -6.25 13.85 -1.37
N TRP A 204 -5.42 14.79 -0.95
CA TRP A 204 -5.77 16.21 -0.93
C TRP A 204 -4.55 17.10 -1.12
N ARG A 205 -4.77 18.34 -1.59
CA ARG A 205 -3.75 19.39 -1.59
C ARG A 205 -3.75 20.10 -0.24
N LYS A 206 -2.60 20.13 0.43
CA LYS A 206 -2.49 20.55 1.84
C LYS A 206 -2.99 21.98 2.10
N ASN A 207 -2.64 22.92 1.22
CA ASN A 207 -2.92 24.35 1.44
C ASN A 207 -4.36 24.77 1.08
N THR A 208 -5.13 23.90 0.41
CA THR A 208 -6.48 24.25 -0.07
C THR A 208 -7.59 23.42 0.58
N VAL A 209 -7.27 22.31 1.24
CA VAL A 209 -8.25 21.42 1.87
C VAL A 209 -9.11 22.14 2.91
N ALA A 210 -8.57 23.13 3.64
CA ALA A 210 -9.33 23.93 4.61
C ALA A 210 -10.27 24.97 3.97
N LYS A 211 -10.06 25.31 2.68
CA LYS A 211 -10.80 26.36 1.98
C LYS A 211 -11.90 25.80 1.07
N SER A 212 -11.78 24.55 0.64
CA SER A 212 -12.72 23.92 -0.30
C SER A 212 -13.67 22.96 0.41
N GLN A 213 -14.96 23.04 0.06
CA GLN A 213 -15.96 22.06 0.50
C GLN A 213 -16.17 20.94 -0.53
N ALA A 214 -15.62 21.06 -1.74
CA ALA A 214 -15.78 20.08 -2.79
C ALA A 214 -14.97 18.81 -2.52
N MET A 215 -15.57 17.66 -2.78
CA MET A 215 -14.95 16.34 -2.69
C MET A 215 -15.42 15.49 -3.86
N PHE A 216 -14.49 14.76 -4.48
CA PHE A 216 -14.81 13.74 -5.46
C PHE A 216 -14.65 12.36 -4.81
N ILE A 217 -15.70 11.55 -4.84
CA ILE A 217 -15.73 10.21 -4.27
C ILE A 217 -15.91 9.22 -5.42
N THR A 218 -15.07 8.20 -5.48
CA THR A 218 -15.13 7.15 -6.50
C THR A 218 -14.95 5.77 -5.87
N ALA A 219 -15.66 4.79 -6.40
CA ALA A 219 -15.58 3.39 -6.03
C ALA A 219 -16.05 2.51 -7.20
N TYR A 220 -15.62 1.25 -7.23
CA TYR A 220 -16.08 0.25 -8.20
C TYR A 220 -17.01 -0.78 -7.55
N GLY A 221 -16.49 -1.68 -6.72
CA GLY A 221 -17.29 -2.54 -5.85
C GLY A 221 -17.91 -3.79 -6.49
N ALA A 222 -17.36 -4.30 -7.60
CA ALA A 222 -17.83 -5.51 -8.25
C ALA A 222 -16.68 -6.36 -8.80
N TYR A 223 -16.97 -7.63 -9.14
CA TYR A 223 -16.07 -8.56 -9.85
C TYR A 223 -14.69 -8.76 -9.20
N GLU A 224 -14.61 -8.59 -7.88
CA GLU A 224 -13.34 -8.68 -7.12
C GLU A 224 -12.27 -7.65 -7.55
N ILE A 225 -12.66 -6.65 -8.35
CA ILE A 225 -11.76 -5.60 -8.81
C ILE A 225 -11.54 -4.59 -7.69
N SER A 226 -10.28 -4.47 -7.26
CA SER A 226 -9.85 -3.49 -6.26
C SER A 226 -9.70 -2.09 -6.86
N SER A 227 -10.09 -1.07 -6.10
CA SER A 227 -9.86 0.35 -6.46
C SER A 227 -8.54 0.83 -5.85
N ASP A 228 -7.44 0.72 -6.61
CA ASP A 228 -6.09 0.99 -6.12
C ASP A 228 -5.67 2.48 -6.18
N PRO A 229 -4.71 2.89 -5.33
CA PRO A 229 -4.25 4.27 -5.24
C PRO A 229 -3.22 4.62 -6.32
N TYR A 230 -3.67 4.73 -7.57
CA TYR A 230 -2.81 5.09 -8.70
C TYR A 230 -2.96 6.55 -9.13
N PHE A 231 -1.84 7.13 -9.58
CA PHE A 231 -1.79 8.46 -10.17
C PHE A 231 -2.59 8.50 -11.47
N SER A 232 -3.48 9.49 -11.61
CA SER A 232 -4.22 9.70 -12.85
C SER A 232 -4.03 11.14 -13.31
N VAL A 233 -3.62 11.33 -14.57
CA VAL A 233 -3.50 12.67 -15.19
C VAL A 233 -4.88 13.28 -15.46
N ALA A 234 -5.92 12.45 -15.60
CA ALA A 234 -7.29 12.89 -15.86
C ALA A 234 -8.04 13.35 -14.60
N ARG A 235 -7.46 13.14 -13.41
CA ARG A 235 -8.01 13.55 -12.11
C ARG A 235 -7.14 14.65 -11.52
#